data_AF-A0A4Y9KXR3-F1
#
_entry.id   AF-A0A4Y9KXR3-F1
#
_cell.length_a   1.000
_cell.length_b   1.000
_cell.length_c   1.000
_cell.angle_alpha   90.00
_cell.angle_beta   90.00
_cell.angle_gamma   90.00
#
_symmetry.space_group_name_H-M   'P 1'
#
loop_
_entity.id
_entity.type
_entity.pdbx_description
1 polymer ?
#
loop_
_entity_poly.entity_id
_entity_poly.type
_entity_poly.pdbx_seq_one_letter_code
_entity_poly.pdbx_strand_id
1 'polypeptide(L)'
;MMQAPVVITDAREVAFDVSGLPDLAGTPWARIWLSSREPVWTLVDAEDVPWLMQWQWNVWHAGKNRGDSWMLYAKRNVGPSRATLRMHRELSIKDEPNLSETFLRTHVVDHINGQTLDNRKANRRWLTKPHNAVIRRPRGTAPSLDEIVRELLAGLKARPQLEDIPFD
;
A
#
# COMPACT_ATOMS: atom_id res chain seq x y z
N MET A 1 15.68 15.79 16.67
CA MET A 1 16.84 15.09 16.09
C MET A 1 16.67 15.07 14.59
N MET A 2 17.58 15.69 13.84
CA MET A 2 17.53 15.68 12.37
C MET A 2 18.01 14.31 11.89
N GLN A 3 17.16 13.57 11.16
CA GLN A 3 17.55 12.30 10.54
C GLN A 3 18.49 12.58 9.37
N ALA A 4 19.65 11.91 9.35
CA ALA A 4 20.57 11.99 8.24
C ALA A 4 19.94 11.40 6.96
N PRO A 5 20.19 11.99 5.78
CA PRO A 5 19.67 11.47 4.52
C PRO A 5 20.24 10.08 4.25
N VAL A 6 19.35 9.10 4.04
CA VAL A 6 19.73 7.76 3.59
C VAL A 6 20.16 7.89 2.13
N VAL A 7 21.46 7.79 1.89
CA VAL A 7 22.01 7.75 0.53
C VAL A 7 21.62 6.42 -0.10
N ILE A 8 20.74 6.46 -1.10
CA ILE A 8 20.31 5.30 -1.88
C ILE A 8 21.33 5.12 -3.01
N THR A 9 22.46 4.44 -2.76
CA THR A 9 23.50 4.22 -3.80
C THR A 9 23.36 2.95 -4.63
N ASP A 10 22.43 2.03 -4.31
CA ASP A 10 22.38 0.72 -4.97
C ASP A 10 20.96 0.25 -5.33
N ALA A 11 20.08 1.15 -5.78
CA ALA A 11 18.82 0.72 -6.39
C ALA A 11 19.10 0.12 -7.78
N ARG A 12 19.33 -1.20 -7.83
CA ARG A 12 19.39 -1.92 -9.11
C ARG A 12 18.07 -1.72 -9.85
N GLU A 13 18.13 -1.14 -11.04
CA GLU A 13 16.99 -1.04 -11.93
C GLU A 13 16.55 -2.46 -12.31
N VAL A 14 15.32 -2.82 -11.95
CA VAL A 14 14.73 -4.11 -12.28
C VAL A 14 13.49 -3.84 -13.09
N ALA A 15 13.59 -4.12 -14.38
CA ALA A 15 12.47 -4.09 -15.30
C ALA A 15 11.70 -5.40 -15.16
N PHE A 16 10.58 -5.38 -14.43
CA PHE A 16 9.58 -6.44 -14.51
C PHE A 16 8.77 -6.27 -15.79
N ASP A 17 8.31 -7.36 -16.38
CA ASP A 17 7.30 -7.27 -17.44
C ASP A 17 6.00 -6.72 -16.85
N VAL A 18 5.65 -5.49 -17.24
CA VAL A 18 4.46 -4.77 -16.79
C VAL A 18 3.39 -4.68 -17.89
N SER A 19 3.58 -5.34 -19.03
CA SER A 19 2.71 -5.22 -20.20
C SER A 19 1.24 -5.62 -19.94
N GLY A 20 1.01 -6.49 -18.95
CA GLY A 20 -0.34 -6.90 -18.52
C GLY A 20 -0.96 -6.06 -17.40
N LEU A 21 -0.22 -5.10 -16.82
CA LEU A 21 -0.71 -4.28 -15.70
C LEU A 21 -1.46 -3.05 -16.21
N PRO A 22 -2.62 -2.71 -15.64
CA PRO A 22 -3.35 -1.50 -16.04
C PRO A 22 -2.55 -0.24 -15.77
N ASP A 23 -2.54 0.70 -16.72
CA ASP A 23 -1.89 2.00 -16.53
C ASP A 23 -2.64 2.82 -15.47
N LEU A 24 -1.87 3.39 -14.53
CA LEU A 24 -2.37 4.22 -13.45
C LEU A 24 -2.02 5.70 -13.65
N ALA A 25 -1.36 6.06 -14.76
CA ALA A 25 -0.98 7.44 -15.04
C ALA A 25 -2.20 8.37 -15.07
N GLY A 26 -2.11 9.48 -14.33
CA GLY A 26 -3.19 10.45 -14.19
C GLY A 26 -4.42 9.95 -13.41
N THR A 27 -4.33 8.82 -12.71
CA THR A 27 -5.35 8.37 -11.76
C THR A 27 -5.00 8.84 -10.35
N PRO A 28 -5.95 8.86 -9.40
CA PRO A 28 -5.63 9.18 -7.99
C PRO A 28 -4.89 8.04 -7.28
N TRP A 29 -4.47 6.99 -7.98
CA TRP A 29 -3.80 5.83 -7.41
C TRP A 29 -2.42 5.62 -8.02
N ALA A 30 -1.54 4.98 -7.27
CA ALA A 30 -0.19 4.69 -7.71
C ALA A 30 0.28 3.29 -7.30
N ARG A 31 1.24 2.79 -8.08
CA ARG A 31 1.95 1.53 -7.85
C ARG A 31 3.31 1.81 -7.22
N ILE A 32 3.61 1.14 -6.11
CA ILE A 32 4.95 1.12 -5.50
C ILE A 32 5.49 -0.31 -5.51
N TRP A 33 6.63 -0.52 -6.17
CA TRP A 33 7.33 -1.81 -6.17
C TRP A 33 8.01 -2.05 -4.82
N LEU A 34 7.82 -3.25 -4.26
CA LEU A 34 8.30 -3.63 -2.92
C LEU A 34 9.49 -4.60 -2.96
N SER A 35 9.81 -5.12 -4.14
CA SER A 35 10.86 -6.11 -4.35
C SER A 35 11.56 -5.86 -5.68
N SER A 36 12.86 -6.09 -5.71
CA SER A 36 13.69 -6.09 -6.93
C SER A 36 13.93 -7.51 -7.46
N ARG A 37 13.29 -8.53 -6.86
CA ARG A 37 13.48 -9.94 -7.26
C ARG A 37 12.20 -10.58 -7.77
N GLU A 38 11.06 -10.10 -7.25
CA GLU A 38 9.74 -10.62 -7.55
C GLU A 38 8.85 -9.41 -7.88
N PRO A 39 7.89 -9.54 -8.81
CA PRO A 39 7.01 -8.44 -9.21
C PRO A 39 5.92 -8.18 -8.16
N VAL A 40 6.33 -7.91 -6.91
CA VAL A 40 5.44 -7.59 -5.80
C VAL A 40 5.35 -6.09 -5.65
N TRP A 41 4.13 -5.56 -5.67
CA TRP A 41 3.85 -4.14 -5.57
C TRP A 41 2.66 -3.89 -4.63
N THR A 42 2.52 -2.64 -4.18
CA THR A 42 1.37 -2.17 -3.40
C THR A 42 0.65 -1.06 -4.12
N LEU A 43 -0.68 -1.07 -4.01
CA LEU A 43 -1.55 0.00 -4.46
C LEU A 43 -1.67 1.03 -3.34
N VAL A 44 -1.54 2.31 -3.66
CA VAL A 44 -1.68 3.43 -2.70
C VAL A 44 -2.41 4.58 -3.38
N ASP A 45 -2.83 5.58 -2.61
CA ASP A 45 -3.25 6.86 -3.18
C ASP A 45 -2.02 7.61 -3.71
N ALA A 46 -2.14 8.23 -4.88
CA ALA A 46 -1.03 8.90 -5.56
C ALA A 46 -0.42 10.03 -4.72
N GLU A 47 -1.25 10.71 -3.92
CA GLU A 47 -0.82 11.78 -3.00
C GLU A 47 0.12 11.30 -1.87
N ASP A 48 0.06 10.01 -1.52
CA ASP A 48 0.89 9.44 -0.46
C ASP A 48 2.29 9.04 -0.96
N VAL A 49 2.51 8.98 -2.28
CA VAL A 49 3.79 8.52 -2.86
C VAL A 49 4.99 9.33 -2.37
N PRO A 50 5.00 10.68 -2.41
CA PRO A 50 6.14 11.46 -1.94
C PRO A 50 6.48 11.20 -0.46
N TRP A 51 5.46 10.93 0.35
CA TRP A 51 5.64 10.60 1.76
C TRP A 51 6.24 9.21 1.94
N LEU A 52 5.70 8.22 1.23
CA LEU A 52 6.16 6.83 1.30
C LEU A 52 7.57 6.62 0.76
N MET A 53 7.99 7.40 -0.24
CA MET A 53 9.31 7.31 -0.88
C MET A 53 10.48 7.76 0.01
N GLN A 54 10.20 8.30 1.19
CA GLN A 54 11.24 8.62 2.18
C GLN A 54 11.91 7.37 2.77
N TRP A 55 11.29 6.19 2.61
CA TRP A 55 11.78 4.94 3.19
C TRP A 55 11.79 3.79 2.19
N GLN A 56 12.70 2.85 2.43
CA GLN A 56 12.73 1.59 1.70
C GLN A 56 11.72 0.60 2.30
N TRP A 57 10.74 0.21 1.49
CA TRP A 57 9.74 -0.79 1.83
C TRP A 57 10.18 -2.17 1.36
N ASN A 58 9.75 -3.21 2.09
CA ASN A 58 10.05 -4.60 1.81
C ASN A 58 8.78 -5.45 1.94
N VAL A 59 8.75 -6.57 1.24
CA VAL A 59 7.67 -7.56 1.36
C VAL A 59 7.82 -8.36 2.65
N TRP A 60 6.72 -8.53 3.38
CA TRP A 60 6.60 -9.46 4.50
C TRP A 60 5.50 -10.49 4.23
N HIS A 61 5.83 -11.76 4.41
CA HIS A 61 4.94 -12.89 4.16
C HIS A 61 4.28 -13.31 5.48
N ALA A 62 2.95 -13.31 5.52
CA ALA A 62 2.20 -13.85 6.65
C ALA A 62 2.02 -15.37 6.48
N GLY A 63 2.46 -16.14 7.46
CA GLY A 63 2.45 -17.60 7.41
C GLY A 63 3.64 -18.18 8.16
N LYS A 64 3.69 -19.51 8.33
CA LYS A 64 4.88 -20.16 8.91
C LYS A 64 6.02 -20.30 7.89
N ASN A 65 5.67 -20.46 6.61
CA ASN A 65 6.63 -20.63 5.50
C ASN A 65 6.34 -19.65 4.35
N ARG A 66 7.34 -19.40 3.50
CA ARG A 66 7.18 -18.56 2.28
C ARG A 66 6.16 -19.13 1.29
N GLY A 67 6.05 -20.46 1.16
CA GLY A 67 5.06 -21.12 0.30
C GLY A 67 3.64 -21.17 0.89
N ASP A 68 3.50 -20.92 2.19
CA ASP A 68 2.21 -20.87 2.89
C ASP A 68 1.69 -19.43 3.02
N SER A 69 2.31 -18.47 2.29
CA SER A 69 1.99 -17.06 2.47
C SER A 69 0.66 -16.71 1.82
N TRP A 70 -0.39 -16.69 2.64
CA TRP A 70 -1.75 -16.31 2.23
C TRP A 70 -1.96 -14.79 2.24
N MET A 71 -1.00 -14.02 2.78
CA MET A 71 -0.99 -12.56 2.76
C MET A 71 0.42 -12.00 2.65
N LEU A 72 0.56 -10.92 1.90
CA LEU A 72 1.77 -10.13 1.76
C LEU A 72 1.54 -8.72 2.31
N TYR A 73 2.53 -8.18 3.01
CA TYR A 73 2.45 -6.84 3.56
C TYR A 73 3.66 -6.03 3.13
N ALA A 74 3.43 -4.76 2.81
CA ALA A 74 4.49 -3.78 2.75
C ALA A 74 4.94 -3.41 4.17
N LYS A 75 6.23 -3.57 4.46
CA LYS A 75 6.82 -3.21 5.75
C LYS A 75 8.12 -2.43 5.62
N ARG A 76 8.47 -1.70 6.68
CA ARG A 76 9.82 -1.21 6.92
C ARG A 76 10.25 -1.56 8.34
N ASN A 77 11.56 -1.56 8.59
CA ASN A 77 12.08 -1.72 9.95
C ASN A 77 12.52 -0.36 10.47
N VAL A 78 12.25 -0.06 11.74
CA VAL A 78 12.60 1.21 12.39
C VAL A 78 13.42 1.00 13.65
N GLY A 79 14.29 1.96 13.93
CA GLY A 79 15.12 2.01 15.14
C GLY A 79 16.20 0.91 15.22
N PRO A 80 17.03 0.96 16.27
CA PRO A 80 18.13 0.01 16.46
C PRO A 80 17.66 -1.44 16.64
N SER A 81 16.48 -1.63 17.23
CA SER A 81 15.86 -2.95 17.43
C SER A 81 15.17 -3.52 16.19
N ARG A 82 15.19 -2.78 15.06
CA ARG A 82 14.54 -3.16 13.80
C ARG A 82 13.07 -3.52 13.97
N ALA A 83 12.34 -2.76 14.80
CA ALA A 83 10.92 -2.93 14.98
C ALA A 83 10.20 -2.85 13.62
N THR A 84 9.27 -3.77 13.36
CA THR A 84 8.56 -3.82 12.08
C THR A 84 7.36 -2.86 12.10
N LEU A 85 7.33 -1.92 11.16
CA LEU A 85 6.16 -1.10 10.86
C LEU A 85 5.58 -1.49 9.51
N ARG A 86 4.25 -1.61 9.44
CA ARG A 86 3.51 -1.96 8.23
C ARG A 86 2.90 -0.72 7.60
N MET A 87 2.96 -0.62 6.28
CA MET A 87 2.58 0.56 5.52
C MET A 87 1.17 1.06 5.84
N HIS A 88 0.16 0.17 5.83
CA HIS A 88 -1.22 0.54 6.14
C HIS A 88 -1.36 1.26 7.49
N ARG A 89 -0.61 0.84 8.52
CA ARG A 89 -0.72 1.41 9.85
C ARG A 89 -0.08 2.79 9.91
N GLU A 90 1.03 2.96 9.21
CA GLU A 90 1.68 4.27 9.11
C GLU A 90 0.82 5.28 8.36
N LEU A 91 0.25 4.88 7.23
CA LEU A 91 -0.64 5.75 6.46
C LEU A 91 -1.89 6.13 7.26
N SER A 92 -2.52 5.19 7.98
CA SER A 92 -3.66 5.51 8.86
C SER A 92 -3.29 6.44 10.02
N ILE A 93 -2.07 6.36 10.57
CA ILE A 93 -1.61 7.31 11.60
C ILE A 93 -1.32 8.68 10.98
N LYS A 94 -0.73 8.73 9.78
CA LYS A 94 -0.52 9.97 9.02
C LYS A 94 -1.86 10.67 8.73
N ASP A 95 -2.88 9.91 8.34
CA ASP A 95 -4.22 10.41 8.05
C ASP A 95 -4.95 10.95 9.29
N GLU A 96 -4.64 10.41 10.47
CA GLU A 96 -5.29 10.73 11.73
C GLU A 96 -4.25 11.00 12.84
N PRO A 97 -3.50 12.12 12.78
CA PRO A 97 -2.34 12.36 13.65
C PRO A 97 -2.69 12.60 15.12
N ASN A 98 -3.97 12.86 15.44
CA ASN A 98 -4.44 13.20 16.79
C ASN A 98 -4.95 12.00 17.60
N LEU A 99 -4.75 10.77 17.11
CA LEU A 99 -5.16 9.56 17.83
C LEU A 99 -4.33 9.36 19.11
N SER A 100 -5.03 9.10 20.22
CA SER A 100 -4.36 8.84 21.51
C SER A 100 -3.58 7.51 21.50
N GLU A 101 -2.55 7.41 22.34
CA GLU A 101 -1.80 6.16 22.52
C GLU A 101 -2.72 5.00 22.97
N THR A 102 -3.71 5.29 23.81
CA THR A 102 -4.72 4.30 24.22
C THR A 102 -5.51 3.77 23.03
N PHE A 103 -5.90 4.64 22.10
CA PHE A 103 -6.56 4.24 20.86
C PHE A 103 -5.64 3.35 20.02
N LEU A 104 -4.40 3.78 19.76
CA LEU A 104 -3.42 3.06 18.93
C LEU A 104 -3.04 1.67 19.47
N ARG A 105 -3.15 1.44 20.79
CA ARG A 105 -2.90 0.13 21.44
C ARG A 105 -4.08 -0.83 21.37
N THR A 106 -5.29 -0.28 21.39
CA THR A 106 -6.54 -1.05 21.43
C THR A 106 -7.12 -1.32 20.04
N HIS A 107 -6.74 -0.50 19.07
CA HIS A 107 -7.18 -0.59 17.69
C HIS A 107 -6.10 -1.12 16.76
N VAL A 108 -6.55 -1.77 15.70
CA VAL A 108 -5.76 -2.25 14.57
C VAL A 108 -6.34 -1.68 13.30
N VAL A 109 -5.50 -1.53 12.28
CA VAL A 109 -5.97 -1.17 10.94
C VAL A 109 -6.30 -2.43 10.18
N ASP A 110 -7.49 -2.46 9.59
CA ASP A 110 -8.01 -3.52 8.75
C ASP A 110 -8.08 -3.07 7.28
N HIS A 111 -8.00 -4.03 6.37
CA HIS A 111 -8.22 -3.84 4.94
C HIS A 111 -9.63 -4.31 4.61
N ILE A 112 -10.50 -3.40 4.19
CA ILE A 112 -11.92 -3.68 3.97
C ILE A 112 -12.10 -4.81 2.95
N ASN A 113 -11.35 -4.76 1.84
CA ASN A 113 -11.37 -5.81 0.82
C ASN A 113 -10.54 -7.07 1.19
N GLY A 114 -9.81 -7.06 2.30
CA GLY A 114 -8.92 -8.14 2.74
C GLY A 114 -7.59 -8.23 1.98
N GLN A 115 -7.37 -7.41 0.95
CA GLN A 115 -6.12 -7.34 0.19
C GLN A 115 -5.12 -6.46 0.93
N THR A 116 -4.09 -7.07 1.50
CA THR A 116 -3.12 -6.42 2.40
C THR A 116 -2.07 -5.56 1.71
N LEU A 117 -1.99 -5.65 0.38
CA LEU A 117 -1.21 -4.75 -0.47
C LEU A 117 -2.08 -3.66 -1.12
N ASP A 118 -3.39 -3.59 -0.83
CA ASP A 118 -4.22 -2.44 -1.20
C ASP A 118 -4.23 -1.42 -0.05
N ASN A 119 -3.18 -0.60 -0.04
CA ASN A 119 -2.94 0.44 0.95
C ASN A 119 -3.55 1.78 0.49
N ARG A 120 -4.71 1.81 -0.17
CA ARG A 120 -5.48 3.05 -0.37
C ARG A 120 -6.24 3.42 0.90
N LYS A 121 -6.40 4.71 1.16
CA LYS A 121 -7.16 5.27 2.29
C LYS A 121 -8.57 4.75 2.33
N ALA A 122 -9.25 4.72 1.18
CA ALA A 122 -10.61 4.20 1.04
C ALA A 122 -10.75 2.70 1.42
N ASN A 123 -9.65 1.94 1.45
CA ASN A 123 -9.64 0.52 1.82
C ASN A 123 -9.17 0.27 3.26
N ARG A 124 -8.75 1.30 4.01
CA ARG A 124 -8.29 1.17 5.40
C ARG A 124 -9.36 1.60 6.37
N ARG A 125 -9.42 0.93 7.53
CA ARG A 125 -10.24 1.38 8.67
C ARG A 125 -9.64 0.96 10.01
N TRP A 126 -9.86 1.76 11.04
CA TRP A 126 -9.56 1.37 12.42
C TRP A 126 -10.64 0.46 12.99
N LEU A 127 -10.23 -0.58 13.68
CA LEU A 127 -11.12 -1.52 14.37
C LEU A 127 -10.53 -1.93 15.71
N THR A 128 -11.41 -2.25 16.64
CA THR A 128 -10.99 -2.98 17.84
C THR A 128 -10.53 -4.39 17.47
N LYS A 129 -9.64 -4.98 18.29
CA LYS A 129 -9.19 -6.36 18.09
C LYS A 129 -10.34 -7.38 18.03
N PRO A 130 -11.38 -7.31 18.90
CA PRO A 130 -12.53 -8.21 18.83
C PRO A 130 -13.32 -8.07 17.52
N HIS A 131 -13.62 -6.83 17.08
CA HIS A 131 -14.34 -6.63 15.83
C HIS A 131 -13.55 -7.14 14.63
N ASN A 132 -12.25 -6.86 14.59
CA ASN A 132 -11.38 -7.39 13.55
C ASN A 132 -11.36 -8.92 13.51
N ALA A 133 -11.51 -9.61 14.65
CA ALA A 133 -11.58 -11.07 14.66
C ALA A 133 -12.86 -11.61 14.01
N VAL A 134 -13.99 -10.92 14.20
CA VAL A 134 -15.31 -11.31 13.68
C VAL A 134 -15.42 -11.08 12.17
N ILE A 135 -14.93 -9.95 11.67
CA ILE A 135 -15.13 -9.54 10.27
C ILE A 135 -14.03 -10.01 9.32
N ARG A 136 -13.13 -10.89 9.80
CA ARG A 136 -12.06 -11.46 8.98
C ARG A 136 -12.65 -12.19 7.78
N ARG A 137 -12.18 -11.81 6.59
CA ARG A 137 -12.47 -12.57 5.37
C ARG A 137 -11.83 -13.96 5.45
N PRO A 138 -12.46 -14.99 4.85
CA PRO A 138 -11.82 -16.29 4.72
C PRO A 138 -10.48 -16.18 3.98
N ARG A 139 -9.56 -17.10 4.28
CA ARG A 139 -8.24 -17.10 3.63
C ARG A 139 -8.40 -17.37 2.13
N GLY A 140 -7.66 -16.62 1.32
CA GLY A 140 -7.64 -16.78 -0.14
C GLY A 140 -8.82 -16.16 -0.89
N THR A 141 -9.74 -15.45 -0.20
CA THR A 141 -10.90 -14.81 -0.86
C THR A 141 -10.71 -13.32 -1.13
N ALA A 142 -9.53 -12.77 -0.83
CA ALA A 142 -9.23 -11.38 -1.14
C ALA A 142 -9.00 -11.24 -2.66
N PRO A 143 -9.57 -10.23 -3.32
CA PRO A 143 -9.31 -9.98 -4.73
C PRO A 143 -7.84 -9.62 -4.94
N SER A 144 -7.32 -9.97 -6.12
CA SER A 144 -5.99 -9.56 -6.56
C SER A 144 -5.92 -8.03 -6.76
N LEU A 145 -4.72 -7.47 -6.72
CA LEU A 145 -4.54 -6.04 -6.99
C LEU A 145 -4.95 -5.67 -8.42
N ASP A 146 -4.75 -6.57 -9.38
CA ASP A 146 -5.13 -6.34 -10.78
C ASP A 146 -6.66 -6.27 -10.95
N GLU A 147 -7.40 -7.17 -10.28
CA GLU A 147 -8.87 -7.12 -10.25
C GLU A 147 -9.37 -5.83 -9.62
N ILE A 148 -8.80 -5.43 -8.48
CA ILE A 148 -9.13 -4.18 -7.80
C ILE A 148 -8.87 -2.98 -8.74
N VAL A 149 -7.70 -2.91 -9.37
CA VAL A 149 -7.38 -1.79 -10.26
C VAL A 149 -8.32 -1.74 -11.45
N ARG A 150 -8.66 -2.87 -12.08
CA ARG A 150 -9.62 -2.90 -13.19
C ARG A 150 -10.99 -2.38 -12.77
N GLU A 151 -11.48 -2.79 -11.60
CA GLU A 151 -12.75 -2.29 -11.05
C GLU A 151 -12.70 -0.77 -10.80
N LEU A 152 -11.61 -0.28 -10.23
CA LEU A 152 -11.42 1.14 -9.97
C LEU A 152 -11.37 1.98 -11.25
N LEU A 153 -10.64 1.52 -12.26
CA LEU A 153 -10.56 2.17 -13.56
C LEU A 153 -11.91 2.19 -14.28
N ALA A 154 -12.67 1.08 -14.21
CA ALA A 154 -14.02 1.02 -14.75
C ALA A 154 -15.00 1.98 -14.04
N GLY A 155 -14.75 2.27 -12.76
CA GLY A 155 -15.53 3.21 -11.96
C GLY A 155 -15.15 4.69 -12.15
N LEU A 156 -14.04 5.00 -12.84
CA LEU A 156 -13.72 6.38 -13.17
C LEU A 156 -14.73 6.89 -14.20
N LYS A 157 -15.38 8.02 -13.90
CA LYS A 157 -16.16 8.76 -14.90
C LYS A 157 -15.25 9.03 -16.11
N ALA A 158 -15.80 8.91 -17.32
CA ALA A 158 -15.07 9.24 -18.54
C ALA A 158 -14.36 10.59 -18.35
N ARG A 159 -13.03 10.61 -18.54
CA ARG A 159 -12.28 11.86 -18.50
C ARG A 159 -12.92 12.80 -19.53
N PRO A 160 -13.14 14.08 -19.20
CA PRO A 160 -13.49 15.06 -20.22
C PRO A 160 -12.47 14.93 -21.35
N GLN A 161 -12.92 14.84 -22.61
CA GLN A 161 -12.00 14.96 -23.72
C GLN A 161 -11.29 16.31 -23.57
N LEU A 162 -9.96 16.27 -23.48
CA LEU A 162 -9.16 17.48 -23.52
C LEU A 162 -9.34 18.04 -24.93
N GLU A 163 -10.11 19.11 -25.05
CA GLU A 163 -10.18 19.88 -26.29
C GLU A 163 -8.83 20.56 -26.49
N ASP A 164 -8.28 20.47 -27.70
CA ASP A 164 -7.10 21.24 -28.08
C ASP A 164 -7.46 22.72 -27.97
N ILE A 165 -6.82 23.44 -27.04
CA ILE A 165 -6.92 24.89 -26.99
C ILE A 165 -6.06 25.42 -28.15
N PRO A 166 -6.63 26.13 -29.13
CA PRO A 166 -5.84 26.74 -30.18
C PRO A 166 -4.87 27.73 -29.56
N PHE A 167 -3.58 27.58 -29.87
CA PHE A 167 -2.61 28.64 -29.63
C PHE A 167 -2.63 29.54 -30.87
N ASP A 168 -3.31 30.69 -30.77
CA ASP A 168 -3.24 31.78 -31.75
C ASP A 168 -2.01 32.67 -31.49
#